data_AF-A0A1W2LT98-F1
#
_entry.id   AF-A0A1W2LT98-F1
#
_cell.length_a   1.000
_cell.length_b   1.000
_cell.length_c   1.000
_cell.angle_alpha   90.00
_cell.angle_beta   90.00
_cell.angle_gamma   90.00
#
_symmetry.space_group_name_H-M   'P 1'
#
loop_
_entity.id
_entity.type
_entity.pdbx_description
1 polymer ?
#
loop_
_entity_poly.entity_id
_entity_poly.type
_entity_poly.pdbx_seq_one_letter_code
_entity_poly.pdbx_strand_id
1 'polypeptide(L)'
;MPSRRLLLRVVDFIAGEVADDKLSEELRHFTEGEYGYFSLSAYTSKQASKQAEEIMAVIRESLLPAVAEWYPGDDEVHDFVAELVDLVKQVQALEPIGQNDR
;
A
#
# COMPACT_ATOMS: atom_id res chain seq x y z
N MET A 1 -9.50 -6.34 -12.48
CA MET A 1 -8.23 -5.57 -12.41
C MET A 1 -8.58 -4.14 -12.06
N PRO A 2 -7.93 -3.52 -11.05
CA PRO A 2 -8.24 -2.15 -10.67
C PRO A 2 -8.00 -1.21 -11.84
N SER A 3 -8.86 -0.19 -11.99
CA SER A 3 -8.61 0.83 -13.00
C SER A 3 -7.30 1.56 -12.69
N ARG A 4 -6.58 2.01 -13.75
CA ARG A 4 -5.39 2.85 -13.58
C ARG A 4 -5.67 4.06 -12.69
N ARG A 5 -6.87 4.62 -12.78
CA ARG A 5 -7.31 5.75 -11.94
C ARG A 5 -7.39 5.37 -10.46
N LEU A 6 -7.99 4.22 -10.14
CA LEU A 6 -8.05 3.72 -8.76
C LEU A 6 -6.63 3.48 -8.22
N LEU A 7 -5.77 2.81 -8.99
CA LEU A 7 -4.38 2.54 -8.60
C LEU A 7 -3.62 3.84 -8.26
N LEU A 8 -3.66 4.84 -9.15
CA LEU A 8 -2.96 6.11 -8.91
C LEU A 8 -3.49 6.83 -7.68
N ARG A 9 -4.80 6.80 -7.44
CA ARG A 9 -5.41 7.43 -6.26
C ARG A 9 -5.04 6.73 -4.96
N VAL A 10 -4.93 5.40 -4.97
CA VAL A 10 -4.45 4.63 -3.82
C VAL A 10 -2.99 4.95 -3.51
N VAL A 11 -2.13 5.03 -4.53
CA VAL A 11 -0.71 5.35 -4.30
C VAL A 11 -0.53 6.79 -3.80
N ASP A 12 -1.27 7.75 -4.36
CA ASP A 12 -1.25 9.14 -3.92
C ASP A 12 -1.71 9.29 -2.46
N PHE A 13 -2.76 8.54 -2.09
CA PHE A 13 -3.21 8.47 -0.71
C PHE A 13 -2.14 7.90 0.23
N ILE A 14 -1.52 6.79 -0.14
CA ILE A 14 -0.44 6.20 0.66
C ILE A 14 0.71 7.20 0.83
N ALA A 15 1.09 7.91 -0.23
CA ALA A 15 2.11 8.94 -0.16
C ALA A 15 1.78 10.06 0.83
N GLY A 16 0.50 10.37 1.03
CA GLY A 16 0.03 11.37 2.00
C GLY A 16 0.02 10.87 3.45
N GLU A 17 -0.05 9.56 3.67
CA GLU A 17 -0.24 8.95 4.99
C GLU A 17 1.03 8.34 5.59
N VAL A 18 2.04 8.05 4.76
CA VAL A 18 3.36 7.62 5.25
C VAL A 18 4.07 8.79 5.95
N ALA A 19 4.71 8.51 7.09
CA ALA A 19 5.56 9.40 7.86
C ALA A 19 6.99 9.52 7.30
N ASP A 20 7.48 8.55 6.53
CA ASP A 20 8.78 8.64 5.86
C ASP A 20 8.70 9.58 4.65
N ASP A 21 9.28 10.78 4.78
CA ASP A 21 9.29 11.82 3.74
C ASP A 21 9.90 11.34 2.41
N LYS A 22 10.93 10.48 2.46
CA LYS A 22 11.58 9.94 1.26
C LYS A 22 10.66 8.94 0.57
N LEU A 23 9.97 8.11 1.34
CA LEU A 23 8.97 7.19 0.82
C LEU A 23 7.77 7.94 0.22
N SER A 24 7.30 9.01 0.88
CA SER A 24 6.26 9.89 0.37
C SER A 24 6.63 10.47 -1.00
N GLU A 25 7.85 11.00 -1.13
CA GLU A 25 8.36 11.56 -2.38
C GLU A 25 8.49 10.50 -3.48
N GLU A 26 9.05 9.33 -3.17
CA GLU A 26 9.15 8.19 -4.12
C GLU A 26 7.77 7.74 -4.63
N LEU A 27 6.76 7.69 -3.76
CA LEU A 27 5.39 7.34 -4.13
C LEU A 27 4.72 8.42 -4.99
N ARG A 28 5.02 9.71 -4.77
CA ARG A 28 4.53 10.82 -5.63
C ARG A 28 5.17 10.81 -7.01
N HIS A 29 6.47 10.56 -7.11
CA HIS A 29 7.13 10.39 -8.42
C HIS A 29 6.50 9.24 -9.23
N PHE A 30 6.06 8.17 -8.55
CA PHE A 30 5.30 7.10 -9.20
C PHE A 30 3.96 7.57 -9.76
N THR A 31 3.19 8.38 -9.03
CA THR A 31 1.88 8.88 -9.47
C THR A 31 1.98 9.90 -10.60
N GLU A 32 3.08 10.65 -10.65
CA GLU A 32 3.41 11.61 -11.71
C GLU A 32 3.87 10.93 -13.03
N GLY A 33 4.01 9.60 -13.02
CA GLY A 33 4.27 8.80 -14.20
C GLY A 33 5.75 8.58 -14.51
N GLU A 34 6.64 8.87 -13.55
CA GLU A 34 8.08 8.67 -13.72
C GLU A 34 8.50 7.19 -13.52
N TYR A 35 7.66 6.35 -12.91
CA TYR A 35 7.89 4.90 -12.76
C TYR A 35 6.61 4.08 -13.05
N GLY A 36 6.72 3.08 -13.94
CA GLY A 36 5.58 2.29 -14.44
C GLY A 36 5.27 0.98 -13.69
N TYR A 37 5.93 0.70 -12.56
CA TYR A 37 5.68 -0.53 -11.79
C TYR A 37 6.02 -0.35 -10.29
N PHE A 38 5.06 -0.59 -9.40
CA PHE A 38 5.25 -0.55 -7.94
C PHE A 38 5.22 -1.99 -7.40
N SER A 39 6.38 -2.58 -7.18
CA SER A 39 6.47 -3.92 -6.60
C SER A 39 6.76 -3.84 -5.11
N LEU A 40 5.84 -4.32 -4.29
CA LEU A 40 6.11 -4.53 -2.86
C LEU A 40 7.27 -5.52 -2.65
N SER A 41 7.54 -6.41 -3.62
CA SER A 41 8.70 -7.32 -3.59
C SER A 41 10.06 -6.63 -3.77
N ALA A 42 10.08 -5.38 -4.26
CA ALA A 42 11.33 -4.61 -4.35
C ALA A 42 11.85 -4.21 -2.97
N TYR A 43 11.01 -4.34 -1.93
CA TYR A 43 11.29 -3.85 -0.60
C TYR A 43 11.88 -4.91 0.37
N THR A 44 12.78 -5.76 -0.12
CA THR A 44 13.35 -6.91 0.63
C THR A 44 14.61 -6.59 1.48
N SER A 45 15.10 -5.35 1.49
CA SER A 45 16.18 -4.92 2.42
C SER A 45 15.60 -4.46 3.77
N LYS A 46 16.39 -4.38 4.84
CA LYS A 46 15.88 -3.97 6.18
C LYS A 46 15.22 -2.58 6.19
N GLN A 47 15.74 -1.63 5.42
CA GLN A 47 15.13 -0.31 5.24
C GLN A 47 13.84 -0.40 4.43
N ALA A 48 13.85 -1.26 3.43
CA ALA A 48 12.72 -1.48 2.57
C ALA A 48 11.61 -2.28 3.29
N SER A 49 11.95 -3.16 4.23
CA SER A 49 11.02 -3.81 5.17
C SER A 49 10.25 -2.78 6.00
N LYS A 50 10.94 -1.74 6.49
CA LYS A 50 10.29 -0.66 7.25
C LYS A 50 9.33 0.16 6.36
N GLN A 51 9.75 0.50 5.14
CA GLN A 51 8.91 1.20 4.17
C GLN A 51 7.70 0.34 3.74
N ALA A 52 7.91 -0.96 3.56
CA ALA A 52 6.84 -1.92 3.24
C ALA A 52 5.85 -2.08 4.39
N GLU A 53 6.33 -2.17 5.63
CA GLU A 53 5.49 -2.20 6.84
C GLU A 53 4.61 -0.95 6.94
N GLU A 54 5.18 0.21 6.61
CA GLU A 54 4.47 1.49 6.65
C GLU A 54 3.37 1.57 5.59
N ILE A 55 3.66 1.18 4.36
CA ILE A 55 2.66 1.06 3.28
C ILE A 55 1.56 0.07 3.67
N MET A 56 1.94 -1.10 4.19
CA MET A 56 0.98 -2.12 4.63
C MET A 56 0.10 -1.63 5.78
N ALA A 57 0.64 -0.85 6.72
CA ALA A 57 -0.12 -0.24 7.80
C ALA A 57 -1.18 0.72 7.25
N VAL A 58 -0.81 1.62 6.33
CA VAL A 58 -1.77 2.54 5.69
C VAL A 58 -2.86 1.78 4.93
N ILE A 59 -2.49 0.75 4.17
CA ILE A 59 -3.45 -0.10 3.46
C ILE A 59 -4.44 -0.73 4.46
N ARG A 60 -3.93 -1.30 5.55
CA ARG A 60 -4.75 -2.00 6.55
C ARG A 60 -5.68 -1.06 7.32
N GLU A 61 -5.20 0.13 7.68
CA GLU A 61 -5.84 0.99 8.67
C GLU A 61 -6.68 2.10 8.05
N SER A 62 -6.21 2.67 6.93
CA SER A 62 -6.75 3.93 6.42
C SER A 62 -7.41 3.80 5.04
N LEU A 63 -7.09 2.75 4.27
CA LEU A 63 -7.50 2.68 2.86
C LEU A 63 -9.00 2.44 2.65
N LEU A 64 -9.61 1.54 3.43
CA LEU A 64 -11.05 1.23 3.30
C LEU A 64 -11.95 2.46 3.57
N PRO A 65 -11.75 3.22 4.67
CA PRO A 65 -12.49 4.46 4.90
C PRO A 65 -12.29 5.49 3.77
N ALA A 66 -11.07 5.65 3.28
CA ALA A 66 -10.76 6.61 2.22
C ALA A 66 -11.47 6.25 0.89
N VAL A 67 -11.48 4.97 0.53
CA VAL A 67 -12.17 4.48 -0.67
C VAL A 67 -13.69 4.65 -0.55
N ALA A 68 -14.26 4.48 0.64
CA ALA A 68 -15.67 4.74 0.90
C ALA A 68 -16.08 6.19 0.64
N GLU A 69 -15.17 7.13 0.89
CA GLU A 69 -15.38 8.55 0.58
C GLU A 69 -15.23 8.84 -0.92
N TRP A 70 -14.24 8.24 -1.59
CA TRP A 70 -13.97 8.51 -3.02
C TRP A 70 -15.00 7.90 -3.96
N TYR A 71 -15.54 6.73 -3.59
CA TYR A 71 -16.45 5.92 -4.39
C TYR A 71 -17.67 5.51 -3.55
N PRO A 72 -18.56 6.46 -3.21
CA PRO A 72 -19.72 6.16 -2.40
C PRO A 72 -20.70 5.27 -3.17
N GLY A 73 -20.98 4.07 -2.64
CA GLY A 73 -21.92 3.11 -3.23
C GLY A 73 -21.38 2.30 -4.43
N ASP A 74 -20.06 2.28 -4.63
CA ASP A 74 -19.41 1.45 -5.65
C ASP A 74 -18.94 0.12 -5.03
N ASP A 75 -19.85 -0.83 -4.88
CA ASP A 75 -19.59 -2.10 -4.18
C ASP A 75 -18.42 -2.89 -4.81
N GLU A 76 -18.21 -2.81 -6.13
CA GLU A 76 -17.12 -3.50 -6.82
C GLU A 76 -15.74 -2.95 -6.41
N VAL A 77 -15.61 -1.62 -6.28
CA VAL A 77 -14.38 -0.97 -5.81
C VAL A 77 -14.13 -1.28 -4.33
N HIS A 78 -15.18 -1.30 -3.52
CA HIS A 78 -15.08 -1.63 -2.10
C HIS A 78 -14.65 -3.07 -1.87
N ASP A 79 -15.28 -4.03 -2.56
CA ASP A 79 -14.93 -5.45 -2.46
C ASP A 79 -13.47 -5.69 -2.89
N PHE A 80 -13.04 -5.08 -4.00
CA PHE A 80 -11.66 -5.17 -4.46
C PHE A 80 -10.65 -4.64 -3.41
N VAL A 81 -10.96 -3.51 -2.78
CA VAL A 81 -10.09 -2.91 -1.76
C VAL A 81 -10.11 -3.73 -0.47
N ALA A 82 -11.26 -4.31 -0.11
CA ALA A 82 -11.37 -5.22 1.02
C ALA A 82 -10.49 -6.47 0.83
N GLU A 83 -10.50 -7.06 -0.38
CA GLU A 83 -9.61 -8.18 -0.72
C GLU A 83 -8.12 -7.80 -0.59
N LEU A 84 -7.73 -6.61 -1.04
CA LEU A 84 -6.36 -6.12 -0.88
C LEU A 84 -5.97 -5.96 0.60
N VAL A 85 -6.86 -5.40 1.41
CA VAL A 85 -6.64 -5.26 2.86
C VAL A 85 -6.48 -6.62 3.52
N ASP A 86 -7.30 -7.60 3.15
CA ASP A 86 -7.22 -8.95 3.70
C ASP A 86 -5.97 -9.70 3.24
N LEU A 87 -5.51 -9.48 2.00
CA LEU A 87 -4.22 -9.99 1.53
C LEU A 87 -3.06 -9.43 2.36
N VAL A 88 -3.05 -8.12 2.63
CA VAL A 88 -2.01 -7.49 3.47
C VAL A 88 -2.01 -8.07 4.89
N LYS A 89 -3.18 -8.27 5.50
CA LYS A 89 -3.29 -8.93 6.81
C LYS A 89 -2.74 -10.36 6.79
N GLN A 90 -3.01 -11.12 5.73
CA GLN A 90 -2.50 -12.48 5.57
C GLN A 90 -0.96 -12.51 5.44
N VAL A 91 -0.39 -11.60 4.64
CA VAL A 91 1.07 -11.49 4.49
C VAL A 91 1.74 -11.19 5.84
N GLN A 92 1.21 -10.26 6.62
CA GLN A 92 1.74 -9.94 7.96
C GLN A 92 1.56 -11.10 8.96
N ALA A 93 0.47 -11.86 8.87
CA ALA A 93 0.26 -13.06 9.69
C ALA A 93 1.23 -14.20 9.34
N LEU A 94 1.73 -14.22 8.10
CA LEU A 94 2.70 -15.18 7.57
C LEU A 94 4.16 -14.75 7.76
N GLU A 95 4.43 -13.66 8.50
CA GLU A 95 5.78 -13.32 8.97
C GLU A 95 6.01 -13.85 10.41
N PRO A 96 6.31 -15.15 10.63
CA PRO A 96 6.82 -15.63 11.90
C PRO A 96 8.33 -15.35 11.99
N ILE A 97 8.73 -14.53 12.96
CA ILE A 97 10.01 -14.56 13.68
C ILE A 97 11.23 -14.95 12.81
N GLY A 98 11.68 -14.01 11.99
CA GLY A 98 13.03 -14.01 11.39
C GLY A 98 14.08 -13.35 12.29
N GLN A 99 13.92 -13.44 13.62
CA GLN A 99 15.04 -13.30 14.54
C GLN A 99 15.42 -14.70 14.99
N ASN A 100 16.37 -15.32 14.30
CA ASN A 100 17.16 -16.37 14.93
C ASN A 100 18.61 -16.22 14.47
N ASP A 101 19.47 -16.10 15.47
CA ASP A 101 20.85 -15.67 15.50
C ASP A 101 21.77 -16.30 14.43
N ARG A 102 22.70 -15.47 13.94
CA ARG A 102 24.01 -15.94 13.48
C ARG A 102 25.11 -14.98 13.91
#